data_AF-A0A8J4LVC4-F1
#
_entry.id   AF-A0A8J4LVC4-F1
#
_cell.length_a   1.000
_cell.length_b   1.000
_cell.length_c   1.000
_cell.angle_alpha   90.00
_cell.angle_beta   90.00
_cell.angle_gamma   90.00
#
_symmetry.space_group_name_H-M   'P 1'
#
loop_
_entity.id
_entity.type
_entity.pdbx_description
1 polymer ?
#
loop_
_entity_poly.entity_id
_entity_poly.type
_entity_poly.pdbx_seq_one_letter_code
_entity_poly.pdbx_strand_id
1 'polypeptide(L)'
;QTIRTTSRDYLAKRRAVVEHLAPRLTCHGYTALLERLLRTATEGFAWPADHITPVYAGGGLCDVDNMRTLCVACHADVTKAQCKQRAAERQQRRYGTKDIRTFWAASGKAGRWWGGREGKYPSPTRHNLSAHVLTPLTLRVQAFTRRTLSSSLPWWIWFN
;
A
#
# COMPACT_ATOMS: atom_id res chain seq x y z
N GLN A 1 31.62 24.68 4.95
CA GLN A 1 31.47 25.50 6.17
C GLN A 1 30.99 24.61 7.31
N THR A 2 31.57 24.69 8.50
CA THR A 2 31.12 23.92 9.67
C THR A 2 29.97 24.67 10.37
N ILE A 3 28.80 24.04 10.51
CA ILE A 3 27.64 24.65 11.17
C ILE A 3 27.74 24.35 12.68
N ARG A 4 27.92 25.39 13.51
CA ARG A 4 27.92 25.25 14.97
C ARG A 4 26.50 25.03 15.49
N THR A 5 26.30 24.00 16.30
CA THR A 5 25.02 23.64 16.93
C THR A 5 24.49 24.72 17.88
N THR A 6 25.37 25.50 18.48
CA THR A 6 25.03 26.59 19.42
C THR A 6 24.61 27.89 18.73
N SER A 7 24.71 27.98 17.40
CA SER A 7 24.36 29.22 16.70
C SER A 7 22.85 29.45 16.64
N ARG A 8 22.42 30.71 16.82
CA ARG A 8 20.99 31.11 16.73
C ARG A 8 20.35 30.69 15.40
N ASP A 9 21.12 30.75 14.32
CA ASP A 9 20.66 30.43 12.96
C ASP A 9 20.95 28.97 12.56
N TYR A 10 21.19 28.08 13.53
CA TYR A 10 21.57 26.69 13.29
C TYR A 10 20.60 25.98 12.34
N LEU A 11 19.29 26.06 12.61
CA LEU A 11 18.27 25.41 11.78
C LEU A 11 18.15 26.04 10.38
N ALA A 12 18.29 27.37 10.28
CA ALA A 12 18.24 28.07 9.00
C ALA A 12 19.43 27.68 8.10
N LYS A 13 20.64 27.63 8.67
CA LYS A 13 21.84 27.17 7.96
C LYS A 13 21.72 25.73 7.50
N ARG A 14 21.17 24.85 8.35
CA ARG A 14 20.92 23.45 7.96
C ARG A 14 19.86 23.32 6.88
N ARG A 15 18.79 24.11 6.95
CA ARG A 15 17.78 24.16 5.90
C ARG A 15 18.39 24.55 4.55
N ALA A 16 19.19 25.61 4.50
CA ALA A 16 19.87 26.03 3.27
C ALA A 16 20.75 24.92 2.67
N VAL A 17 21.45 24.16 3.52
CA VAL A 17 22.23 22.99 3.07
C VAL A 17 21.33 21.89 2.50
N VAL A 18 20.22 21.56 3.17
CA VAL A 18 19.29 20.52 2.68
C VAL A 18 18.61 20.97 1.39
N GLU A 19 18.24 22.25 1.27
CA GLU A 19 17.68 22.82 0.04
C GLU A 19 18.63 22.70 -1.14
N HIS A 20 19.92 22.91 -0.91
CA HIS A 20 20.95 22.76 -1.93
C HIS A 20 21.22 21.30 -2.31
N LEU A 21 21.38 20.42 -1.32
CA LEU A 21 21.81 19.03 -1.55
C LEU A 21 20.66 18.08 -1.92
N ALA A 22 19.46 18.32 -1.39
CA ALA A 22 18.32 17.43 -1.51
C ALA A 22 17.01 18.23 -1.69
N PRO A 23 16.85 18.96 -2.79
CA PRO A 23 15.67 19.80 -3.04
C PRO A 23 14.36 19.01 -3.06
N ARG A 24 14.39 17.69 -3.33
CA ARG A 24 13.19 16.86 -3.25
C ARG A 24 12.57 16.83 -1.84
N LEU A 25 13.38 16.97 -0.78
CA LEU A 25 12.89 17.02 0.59
C LEU A 25 12.16 18.32 0.93
N THR A 26 12.34 19.37 0.14
CA THR A 26 11.69 20.66 0.34
C THR A 26 10.39 20.77 -0.46
N CYS A 27 10.12 19.82 -1.35
CA CYS A 27 8.83 19.70 -2.01
C CYS A 27 7.67 19.52 -1.01
N HIS A 28 6.50 20.02 -1.41
CA HIS A 28 5.27 19.84 -0.65
C HIS A 28 4.99 18.33 -0.43
N GLY A 29 4.60 17.97 0.80
CA GLY A 29 4.33 16.59 1.21
C GLY A 29 5.42 15.92 2.05
N TYR A 30 6.65 16.46 2.08
CA TYR A 30 7.75 15.93 2.90
C TYR A 30 8.16 16.84 4.07
N THR A 31 7.38 17.89 4.35
CA THR A 31 7.68 18.88 5.40
C THR A 31 7.97 18.25 6.76
N ALA A 32 7.16 17.27 7.19
CA ALA A 32 7.38 16.57 8.45
C ALA A 32 8.70 15.78 8.48
N LEU A 33 9.12 15.18 7.35
CA LEU A 33 10.40 14.46 7.23
C LEU A 33 11.57 15.44 7.28
N LEU A 34 11.46 16.55 6.52
CA LEU A 34 12.46 17.62 6.52
C LEU A 34 12.64 18.19 7.93
N GLU A 35 11.55 18.50 8.62
CA GLU A 35 11.57 19.05 9.98
C GLU A 35 12.24 18.10 10.99
N ARG A 36 12.00 16.80 10.88
CA ARG A 36 12.68 15.78 11.70
C ARG A 36 14.17 15.71 11.40
N LEU A 37 14.54 15.70 10.12
CA LEU A 37 15.94 15.70 9.69
C LEU A 37 16.69 16.93 10.21
N LEU A 38 16.09 18.12 10.10
CA LEU A 38 16.66 19.39 10.57
C LEU A 38 16.85 19.42 12.08
N ARG A 39 15.97 18.78 12.87
CA ARG A 39 16.11 18.72 14.32
C ARG A 39 17.20 17.76 14.78
N THR A 40 17.16 16.51 14.34
CA THR A 40 17.94 15.43 14.98
C THR A 40 19.15 14.97 14.17
N ALA A 41 19.26 15.32 12.88
CA ALA A 41 20.44 15.04 12.04
C ALA A 41 20.94 13.59 12.00
N THR A 42 20.13 12.61 12.38
CA THR A 42 20.56 11.21 12.42
C THR A 42 20.44 10.57 11.04
N GLU A 43 21.32 9.60 10.77
CA GLU A 43 21.40 8.90 9.49
C GLU A 43 20.05 8.29 9.08
N GLY A 44 19.32 7.69 10.03
CA GLY A 44 17.99 7.10 9.78
C GLY A 44 16.89 8.10 9.38
N PHE A 45 17.11 9.41 9.53
CA PHE A 45 16.21 10.44 8.99
C PHE A 45 16.69 11.03 7.66
N ALA A 46 17.90 10.71 7.22
CA ALA A 46 18.42 11.11 5.92
C ALA A 46 18.16 10.04 4.86
N TRP A 47 18.47 8.78 5.18
CA TRP A 47 18.36 7.66 4.25
C TRP A 47 17.99 6.35 4.97
N PRO A 48 16.99 5.61 4.46
CA PRO A 48 16.75 4.22 4.83
C PRO A 48 17.33 3.23 3.80
N ALA A 49 17.56 2.00 4.27
CA ALA A 49 17.78 0.84 3.41
C ALA A 49 16.43 0.27 2.98
N ASP A 50 16.22 0.10 1.67
CA ASP A 50 14.96 -0.34 1.06
C ASP A 50 15.20 -1.57 0.18
N HIS A 51 14.15 -2.38 -0.04
CA HIS A 51 14.24 -3.52 -0.94
C HIS A 51 13.98 -3.08 -2.39
N ILE A 52 14.73 -3.61 -3.35
CA ILE A 52 14.46 -3.43 -4.79
C ILE A 52 13.15 -4.14 -5.12
N THR A 53 13.05 -5.42 -4.76
CA THR A 53 11.81 -6.20 -4.80
C THR A 53 11.27 -6.34 -3.37
N PRO A 54 10.07 -5.83 -3.06
CA PRO A 54 9.56 -5.86 -1.69
C PRO A 54 9.18 -7.27 -1.26
N VAL A 55 9.27 -7.55 0.05
CA VAL A 55 8.97 -8.85 0.66
C VAL A 55 7.59 -9.39 0.26
N TYR A 56 6.55 -8.55 0.22
CA TYR A 56 5.20 -9.00 -0.13
C TYR A 56 5.06 -9.45 -1.59
N ALA A 57 5.97 -9.01 -2.46
CA ALA A 57 6.03 -9.39 -3.87
C ALA A 57 7.02 -10.54 -4.14
N GLY A 58 7.50 -11.21 -3.08
CA GLY A 58 8.42 -12.33 -3.19
C GLY A 58 9.91 -11.97 -3.15
N GLY A 59 10.25 -10.70 -2.89
CA GLY A 59 11.65 -10.28 -2.70
C GLY A 59 12.19 -10.63 -1.32
N GLY A 60 12.12 -11.91 -0.94
CA GLY A 60 12.54 -12.39 0.37
C GLY A 60 13.99 -12.06 0.73
N LEU A 61 14.31 -12.29 2.02
CA LEU A 61 15.62 -12.05 2.66
C LEU A 61 16.14 -10.61 2.57
N CYS A 62 17.17 -10.32 3.38
CA CYS A 62 17.93 -9.07 3.34
C CYS A 62 19.24 -9.26 2.54
N ASP A 63 19.14 -9.93 1.39
CA ASP A 63 20.30 -10.16 0.53
C ASP A 63 20.78 -8.82 -0.04
N VAL A 64 22.09 -8.59 -0.04
CA VAL A 64 22.69 -7.32 -0.46
C VAL A 64 22.30 -6.96 -1.90
N ASP A 65 22.11 -7.97 -2.75
CA ASP A 65 21.69 -7.80 -4.15
C ASP A 65 20.25 -7.26 -4.30
N ASN A 66 19.39 -7.47 -3.29
CA ASN A 66 18.00 -6.97 -3.29
C ASN A 66 17.85 -5.68 -2.45
N MET A 67 18.94 -5.06 -2.01
CA MET A 67 18.92 -3.83 -1.23
C MET A 67 19.28 -2.61 -2.09
N ARG A 68 18.66 -1.49 -1.79
CA ARG A 68 18.99 -0.16 -2.33
C ARG A 68 18.94 0.88 -1.23
N THR A 69 19.66 1.98 -1.41
CA THR A 69 19.57 3.14 -0.53
C THR A 69 18.69 4.19 -1.18
N LEU A 70 17.73 4.72 -0.42
CA LEU A 70 16.86 5.81 -0.87
C LEU A 70 16.99 6.97 0.11
N CYS A 71 16.74 8.21 -0.34
CA CYS A 71 16.47 9.28 0.61
C CYS A 71 15.09 9.09 1.24
N VAL A 72 14.83 9.68 2.41
CA VAL A 72 13.54 9.51 3.10
C VAL A 72 12.33 9.95 2.29
N ALA A 73 12.46 10.93 1.39
CA ALA A 73 11.37 11.33 0.50
C ALA A 73 11.04 10.25 -0.54
N CYS A 74 12.06 9.74 -1.25
CA CYS A 74 11.88 8.66 -2.22
C CYS A 74 11.36 7.37 -1.57
N HIS A 75 11.87 7.04 -0.37
CA HIS A 75 11.37 5.91 0.40
C HIS A 75 9.89 6.06 0.78
N ALA A 76 9.46 7.27 1.16
CA ALA A 76 8.05 7.55 1.46
C ALA A 76 7.16 7.34 0.22
N ASP A 77 7.61 7.73 -0.96
CA ASP A 77 6.89 7.51 -2.23
C ASP A 77 6.72 6.02 -2.52
N VAL A 78 7.81 5.25 -2.41
CA VAL A 78 7.79 3.79 -2.60
C VAL A 78 6.83 3.14 -1.60
N THR A 79 6.92 3.51 -0.33
CA THR A 79 6.03 2.99 0.73
C THR A 79 4.56 3.29 0.40
N LYS A 80 4.26 4.52 -0.05
CA LYS A 80 2.89 4.91 -0.43
C LYS A 80 2.38 4.10 -1.61
N ALA A 81 3.21 3.88 -2.63
CA ALA A 81 2.86 3.07 -3.80
C ALA A 81 2.59 1.61 -3.41
N GLN A 82 3.46 1.00 -2.60
CA GLN A 82 3.30 -0.37 -2.11
C GLN A 82 2.07 -0.51 -1.20
N CYS A 83 1.79 0.47 -0.34
CA CYS A 83 0.56 0.51 0.47
C CYS A 83 -0.69 0.53 -0.41
N LYS A 84 -0.69 1.33 -1.49
CA LYS A 84 -1.80 1.38 -2.46
C LYS A 84 -1.99 0.03 -3.16
N GLN A 85 -0.91 -0.60 -3.62
CA GLN A 85 -0.96 -1.92 -4.27
C GLN A 85 -1.53 -2.99 -3.33
N ARG A 86 -1.02 -3.09 -2.10
CA ARG A 86 -1.52 -4.05 -1.10
C ARG A 86 -2.98 -3.81 -0.72
N ALA A 87 -3.41 -2.55 -0.65
CA ALA A 87 -4.80 -2.22 -0.40
C ALA A 87 -5.70 -2.70 -1.55
N ALA A 88 -5.29 -2.49 -2.80
CA ALA A 88 -6.01 -2.97 -3.98
C ALA A 88 -6.08 -4.50 -4.03
N GLU A 89 -4.96 -5.20 -3.79
CA GLU A 89 -4.93 -6.67 -3.74
C GLU A 89 -5.87 -7.24 -2.68
N ARG A 90 -5.90 -6.66 -1.48
CA ARG A 90 -6.84 -7.07 -0.42
C ARG A 90 -8.29 -6.87 -0.85
N GLN A 91 -8.59 -5.78 -1.54
CA GLN A 91 -9.94 -5.52 -2.05
C GLN A 91 -10.33 -6.52 -3.14
N GLN A 92 -9.42 -6.87 -4.04
CA GLN A 92 -9.66 -7.90 -5.07
C GLN A 92 -9.91 -9.28 -4.45
N ARG A 93 -9.14 -9.66 -3.43
CA ARG A 93 -9.37 -10.92 -2.69
C ARG A 93 -10.75 -10.95 -2.03
N ARG A 94 -11.21 -9.83 -1.47
CA ARG A 94 -12.57 -9.73 -0.89
C ARG A 94 -13.66 -10.01 -1.91
N TYR A 95 -13.50 -9.58 -3.16
CA TYR A 95 -14.48 -9.89 -4.22
C TYR A 95 -14.47 -11.37 -4.63
N GLY A 96 -13.32 -12.05 -4.51
CA GLY A 96 -13.18 -13.47 -4.88
C GLY A 96 -13.54 -14.47 -3.78
N THR A 97 -13.55 -14.07 -2.50
CA THR A 97 -13.83 -14.97 -1.38
C THR A 97 -15.26 -14.77 -0.85
N LYS A 98 -16.07 -15.83 -0.81
CA LYS A 98 -17.38 -15.78 -0.12
C LYS A 98 -17.15 -15.47 1.37
N ASP A 99 -18.00 -14.61 1.95
CA ASP A 99 -17.93 -14.29 3.38
C ASP A 99 -18.08 -15.58 4.19
N ILE A 100 -17.16 -15.85 5.12
CA ILE A 100 -17.22 -17.01 6.01
C ILE A 100 -18.56 -17.09 6.75
N ARG A 101 -19.22 -15.96 7.04
CA ARG A 101 -20.57 -15.92 7.63
C ARG A 101 -21.60 -16.62 6.74
N THR A 102 -21.48 -16.50 5.42
CA THR A 102 -22.36 -17.21 4.48
C THR A 102 -22.10 -18.71 4.44
N PHE A 103 -20.86 -19.13 4.70
CA PHE A 103 -20.49 -20.55 4.80
C PHE A 103 -21.12 -21.21 6.03
N TRP A 104 -21.00 -20.60 7.21
CA TRP A 104 -21.61 -21.13 8.45
C TRP A 104 -23.13 -21.00 8.51
N ALA A 105 -23.72 -19.99 7.85
CA ALA A 105 -25.17 -19.85 7.75
C ALA A 105 -25.83 -21.01 6.96
N ALA A 106 -25.10 -21.61 6.01
CA ALA A 106 -25.59 -22.76 5.24
C ALA A 106 -25.49 -24.09 6.02
N SER A 107 -24.49 -24.24 6.91
CA SER A 107 -24.27 -25.45 7.71
C SER A 107 -25.33 -25.68 8.81
N GLY A 108 -26.11 -24.66 9.17
CA GLY A 108 -27.14 -24.74 10.21
C GLY A 108 -28.38 -25.58 9.87
N LYS A 109 -28.46 -26.21 8.68
CA LYS A 109 -29.58 -27.09 8.29
C LYS A 109 -29.28 -28.59 8.39
N ALA A 110 -28.12 -28.99 8.92
CA ALA A 110 -27.81 -30.39 9.19
C ALA A 110 -27.99 -30.72 10.69
N GLY A 111 -29.08 -31.43 11.00
CA GLY A 111 -29.09 -32.43 12.07
C GLY A 111 -29.07 -31.93 13.52
N ARG A 112 -30.25 -31.96 14.13
CA ARG A 112 -30.44 -32.13 15.57
C ARG A 112 -29.74 -33.40 16.06
N TRP A 113 -28.50 -33.31 16.55
CA TRP A 113 -27.80 -34.41 17.22
C TRP A 113 -26.87 -33.86 18.32
N TRP A 114 -27.42 -33.66 19.51
CA TRP A 114 -26.92 -34.11 20.81
C TRP A 114 -27.76 -33.46 21.92
N GLY A 115 -28.23 -34.28 22.85
CA GLY A 115 -29.07 -33.85 23.96
C GLY A 115 -28.35 -32.93 24.94
N GLY A 116 -29.13 -31.98 25.48
CA GLY A 116 -29.05 -31.53 26.88
C GLY A 116 -27.81 -30.77 27.35
N ARG A 117 -27.85 -29.44 27.29
CA ARG A 117 -28.01 -28.57 28.48
C ARG A 117 -28.00 -27.09 28.07
N GLU A 118 -28.97 -26.34 28.57
CA GLU A 118 -29.11 -24.90 28.39
C GLU A 118 -27.91 -24.14 28.97
N GLY A 119 -27.21 -23.40 28.11
CA GLY A 119 -26.24 -22.38 28.50
C GLY A 119 -26.64 -21.04 27.88
N LYS A 120 -27.21 -20.15 28.69
CA LYS A 120 -27.55 -18.77 28.33
C LYS A 120 -26.29 -18.01 27.91
N TYR A 121 -26.23 -17.52 26.68
CA TYR A 121 -25.42 -16.35 26.33
C TYR A 121 -26.32 -15.30 25.68
N PRO A 122 -26.36 -14.06 26.20
CA PRO A 122 -27.22 -13.03 25.65
C PRO A 122 -26.69 -12.55 24.30
N SER A 123 -27.62 -12.42 23.37
CA SER A 123 -27.43 -11.93 22.00
C SER A 123 -27.11 -10.43 21.97
N PRO A 124 -26.19 -9.97 21.10
CA PRO A 124 -26.11 -8.56 20.78
C PRO A 124 -27.18 -8.25 19.73
N THR A 125 -28.20 -7.51 20.14
CA THR A 125 -29.18 -6.87 19.26
C THR A 125 -28.47 -5.95 18.26
N ARG A 126 -28.69 -6.18 16.97
CA ARG A 126 -28.48 -5.16 15.93
C ARG A 126 -29.78 -4.92 15.20
N HIS A 127 -30.16 -3.65 15.18
CA HIS A 127 -31.37 -3.12 14.59
C HIS A 127 -31.43 -3.35 13.07
N ASN A 128 -32.67 -3.53 12.62
CA ASN A 128 -33.11 -3.74 11.24
C ASN A 128 -32.54 -2.71 10.27
N LEU A 129 -32.09 -3.20 9.11
CA LEU A 129 -32.16 -2.46 7.85
C LEU A 129 -32.96 -3.30 6.87
N SER A 130 -34.20 -2.87 6.64
CA SER A 130 -35.01 -3.30 5.51
C SER A 130 -34.46 -2.66 4.24
N ALA A 131 -34.19 -3.46 3.22
CA ALA A 131 -34.25 -3.04 1.82
C ALA A 131 -34.24 -4.27 0.90
N HIS A 132 -35.45 -4.63 0.48
CA HIS A 132 -35.86 -5.21 -0.80
C HIS A 132 -34.84 -5.99 -1.66
N VAL A 133 -35.20 -7.26 -1.81
CA VAL A 133 -34.92 -8.20 -2.89
C VAL A 133 -35.08 -7.57 -4.27
N LEU A 134 -34.07 -7.71 -5.15
CA LEU A 134 -34.27 -8.04 -6.57
C LEU A 134 -33.11 -8.93 -7.07
N THR A 135 -33.47 -9.94 -7.85
CA THR A 135 -32.72 -11.12 -8.32
C THR A 135 -31.80 -10.84 -9.51
N PRO A 136 -30.83 -11.75 -9.82
CA PRO A 136 -29.90 -11.62 -10.94
C PRO A 136 -30.41 -12.32 -12.21
N LEU A 137 -30.24 -11.70 -13.38
CA LEU A 137 -30.39 -12.35 -14.68
C LEU A 137 -29.08 -12.32 -15.48
N THR A 138 -28.57 -13.54 -15.71
CA THR A 138 -27.91 -14.07 -16.92
C THR A 138 -26.63 -13.42 -17.47
N LEU A 139 -25.57 -14.24 -17.45
CA LEU A 139 -24.34 -14.13 -18.24
C LEU A 139 -24.62 -13.97 -19.74
N ARG A 140 -23.86 -13.08 -20.39
CA ARG A 140 -23.38 -13.28 -21.77
C ARG A 140 -21.90 -12.93 -21.84
N VAL A 141 -21.08 -13.98 -21.91
CA VAL A 141 -19.69 -13.91 -22.34
C VAL A 141 -19.71 -13.79 -23.86
N GLN A 142 -19.28 -12.66 -24.40
CA GLN A 142 -18.86 -12.57 -25.81
C GLN A 142 -17.34 -12.59 -25.83
N ALA A 143 -16.82 -13.66 -26.43
CA ALA A 143 -15.42 -13.82 -26.79
C ALA A 143 -15.03 -12.72 -27.78
N PHE A 144 -14.17 -11.80 -27.36
CA PHE A 144 -13.53 -10.85 -28.26
C PHE A 144 -12.32 -11.53 -28.90
N THR A 145 -12.47 -11.85 -30.18
CA THR A 145 -11.44 -12.44 -31.02
C THR A 145 -10.26 -11.48 -31.18
N ARG A 146 -9.05 -12.02 -30.97
CA ARG A 146 -7.78 -11.34 -31.22
C ARG A 146 -7.71 -10.90 -32.68
N ARG A 147 -7.63 -9.60 -32.93
CA ARG A 147 -7.11 -9.07 -34.20
C ARG A 147 -5.63 -8.75 -34.01
N THR A 148 -4.80 -9.60 -34.59
CA THR A 148 -3.40 -9.33 -34.87
C THR A 148 -3.31 -8.24 -35.93
N LEU A 149 -2.76 -7.09 -35.57
CA LEU A 149 -2.22 -6.13 -36.53
C LEU A 149 -0.72 -5.99 -36.25
N SER A 150 0.02 -6.78 -37.03
CA SER A 150 1.38 -6.48 -37.43
C SER A 150 1.39 -5.12 -38.13
N SER A 151 2.12 -4.15 -37.58
CA SER A 151 2.77 -3.11 -38.38
C SER A 151 3.95 -2.55 -37.61
N SER A 152 5.11 -3.03 -38.02
CA SER A 152 6.43 -2.47 -37.81
C SER A 152 6.50 -1.00 -38.20
N LEU A 153 6.86 -0.12 -37.26
CA LEU A 153 7.46 1.18 -37.56
C LEU A 153 8.78 1.34 -36.78
N PRO A 154 9.86 1.75 -37.45
CA PRO A 154 11.22 1.71 -36.92
C PRO A 154 11.58 2.89 -36.02
N TRP A 155 12.56 2.66 -35.14
CA TRP A 155 13.01 3.46 -33.99
C TRP A 155 13.67 4.83 -34.29
N TRP A 156 13.55 5.39 -35.51
CA TRP A 156 14.36 6.55 -35.94
C TRP A 156 13.61 7.90 -35.99
N ILE A 157 12.42 8.03 -35.41
CA ILE A 157 11.58 9.26 -35.53
C ILE A 157 11.71 10.24 -34.33
N TRP A 158 12.56 9.99 -33.32
CA TRP A 158 12.70 10.87 -32.15
C TRP A 158 14.09 11.50 -31.98
N PHE A 159 14.72 11.91 -33.07
CA PHE A 159 15.89 12.81 -33.04
C PHE A 159 15.72 13.92 -34.09
N ASN A 160 15.16 15.05 -33.66
CA ASN A 160 15.57 16.41 -34.04
C ASN A 160 14.96 17.40 -33.06
#